data_AF-A0A9D8TR30-F1
#
_entry.id   AF-A0A9D8TR30-F1
#
_cell.length_a   1.000
_cell.length_b   1.000
_cell.length_c   1.000
_cell.angle_alpha   90.00
_cell.angle_beta   90.00
_cell.angle_gamma   90.00
#
_symmetry.space_group_name_H-M   'P 1'
#
loop_
_entity.id
_entity.type
_entity.pdbx_description
1 polymer ?
#
loop_
_entity_poly.entity_id
_entity_poly.type
_entity_poly.pdbx_seq_one_letter_code
_entity_poly.pdbx_strand_id
1 'polypeptide(L)'
;NLFTLRGNLYAFILFRGAKSGSVEIYRYSDGTFAYDNTWSGKIRMKSITYVPLSAKYEYNGKLFFATGNLYVTDDANEIREIGLPKTATVYDLTQSNGKLYALCGEPQEDGTVRVSVWANSKKKDEAFSELFYFFYDIPPLSLAVDRKTFFIGLSDTHAENEKNGMILHIEYK
;
A
#
# COMPACT_ATOMS: atom_id res chain seq x y z
N ASN A 1 5.96 11.22 -4.93
CA ASN A 1 6.12 10.13 -5.93
C ASN A 1 5.16 10.36 -7.09
N LEU A 2 5.41 9.73 -8.25
CA LEU A 2 4.63 9.93 -9.48
C LEU A 2 3.66 8.77 -9.76
N PHE A 3 2.50 9.06 -10.35
CA PHE A 3 1.55 8.04 -10.78
C PHE A 3 0.68 8.51 -11.96
N THR A 4 0.44 7.64 -12.93
CA THR A 4 -0.60 7.86 -13.95
C THR A 4 -1.97 7.36 -13.49
N LEU A 5 -3.03 8.12 -13.73
CA LEU A 5 -4.44 7.75 -13.58
C LEU A 5 -5.23 8.25 -14.79
N ARG A 6 -5.94 7.34 -15.48
CA ARG A 6 -6.72 7.65 -16.71
C ARG A 6 -5.93 8.50 -17.73
N GLY A 7 -4.69 8.10 -18.02
CA GLY A 7 -3.82 8.79 -18.99
C GLY A 7 -3.19 10.10 -18.53
N ASN A 8 -3.48 10.57 -17.32
CA ASN A 8 -2.88 11.79 -16.76
C ASN A 8 -1.79 11.44 -15.74
N LEU A 9 -0.65 12.12 -15.81
CA LEU A 9 0.44 11.97 -14.85
C LEU A 9 0.18 12.87 -13.64
N TYR A 10 0.36 12.33 -12.44
CA TYR A 10 0.23 13.04 -11.17
C TYR A 10 1.50 12.86 -10.34
N ALA A 11 1.77 13.83 -9.47
CA ALA A 11 2.70 13.74 -8.37
C ALA A 11 1.92 13.84 -7.07
N PHE A 12 2.26 13.03 -6.07
CA PHE A 12 1.81 13.28 -4.71
C PHE A 12 2.98 13.74 -3.84
N ILE A 13 2.70 14.70 -2.97
CA ILE A 13 3.63 15.29 -2.01
C ILE A 13 2.98 15.21 -0.63
N LEU A 14 3.75 14.79 0.37
CA LEU A 14 3.32 14.77 1.77
C LEU A 14 4.06 15.89 2.51
N PHE A 15 3.32 16.79 3.15
CA PHE A 15 3.92 17.87 3.94
C PHE A 15 4.07 17.42 5.40
N ARG A 16 5.29 17.50 5.93
CA ARG A 16 5.55 17.40 7.38
C ARG A 16 5.65 18.81 7.96
N GLY A 17 4.57 19.28 8.59
CA GLY A 17 4.56 20.54 9.32
C GLY A 17 3.27 20.76 10.09
N ALA A 18 3.34 20.66 11.42
CA ALA A 18 2.34 21.00 12.44
C ALA A 18 0.91 20.40 12.27
N LYS A 19 0.66 19.33 13.04
CA LYS A 19 -0.65 18.77 13.45
C LYS A 19 -1.57 18.15 12.39
N SER A 20 -1.28 18.23 11.09
CA SER A 20 -2.02 17.42 10.10
C SER A 20 -1.08 16.94 8.99
N GLY A 21 -0.93 15.62 8.86
CA GLY A 21 -0.25 15.01 7.72
C GLY A 21 -1.06 15.22 6.45
N SER A 22 -0.91 16.39 5.82
CA SER A 22 -1.59 16.70 4.57
C SER A 22 -0.88 16.02 3.41
N VAL A 23 -1.66 15.24 2.65
CA VAL A 23 -1.29 14.76 1.32
C VAL A 23 -1.81 15.78 0.32
N GLU A 24 -0.94 16.23 -0.57
CA GLU A 24 -1.28 17.05 -1.73
C GLU A 24 -1.00 16.27 -3.01
N ILE A 25 -1.90 16.39 -3.96
CA ILE A 25 -1.76 15.80 -5.29
C ILE A 25 -1.65 16.93 -6.30
N TYR A 26 -0.73 16.75 -7.23
CA TYR A 26 -0.42 17.67 -8.30
C TYR A 26 -0.61 16.93 -9.61
N ARG A 27 -1.29 17.54 -10.57
CA ARG A 27 -1.44 17.00 -11.92
C ARG A 27 -0.39 17.60 -12.83
N TYR A 28 0.23 16.77 -13.66
CA TYR A 28 1.10 17.23 -14.73
C TYR A 28 0.24 17.81 -15.85
N SER A 29 0.45 19.08 -16.16
CA SER A 29 -0.16 19.79 -17.30
C SER A 29 0.90 20.72 -17.87
N ASP A 30 1.06 20.71 -19.19
CA ASP A 30 1.86 21.71 -19.92
C ASP A 30 3.29 21.87 -19.40
N GLY A 31 3.96 20.76 -19.09
CA GLY A 31 5.35 20.77 -18.63
C GLY A 31 5.54 21.00 -17.14
N THR A 32 4.48 21.21 -16.37
CA THR A 32 4.55 21.54 -14.94
C THR A 32 3.59 20.69 -14.11
N PHE A 33 3.92 20.50 -12.83
CA PHE A 33 3.01 19.92 -11.85
C PHE A 33 2.24 21.04 -11.16
N ALA A 34 0.94 21.14 -11.43
CA ALA A 34 0.04 22.10 -10.80
C ALA A 34 -0.73 21.42 -9.67
N TYR A 35 -0.87 22.10 -8.53
CA TYR A 35 -1.67 21.60 -7.42
C TYR A 35 -3.09 21.30 -7.89
N ASP A 36 -3.54 20.08 -7.65
CA ASP A 36 -4.88 19.63 -8.02
C ASP A 36 -5.77 19.67 -6.78
N ASN A 37 -6.46 20.80 -6.63
CA ASN A 37 -7.32 21.05 -5.47
C ASN A 37 -8.57 20.16 -5.42
N THR A 38 -8.88 19.40 -6.48
CA THR A 38 -10.00 18.44 -6.50
C THR A 38 -9.83 17.30 -5.49
N TRP A 39 -8.60 17.10 -5.00
CA TRP A 39 -8.23 16.07 -4.02
C TRP A 39 -8.27 16.55 -2.56
N SER A 40 -8.38 17.87 -2.31
CA SER A 40 -8.03 18.51 -1.04
C SER A 40 -8.92 18.19 0.18
N GLY A 41 -9.92 17.32 0.04
CA GLY A 41 -10.79 16.85 1.13
C GLY A 41 -10.89 15.34 1.27
N LYS A 42 -10.36 14.55 0.32
CA LYS A 42 -10.59 13.10 0.24
C LYS A 42 -9.53 12.27 0.99
N ILE A 43 -8.37 12.89 1.24
CA ILE A 43 -7.21 12.24 1.87
C ILE A 43 -6.93 12.84 3.26
N ARG A 44 -7.67 13.87 3.69
CA ARG A 44 -7.38 14.66 4.92
C ARG A 44 -7.83 14.03 6.25
N MET A 45 -8.50 12.87 6.26
CA MET A 45 -9.33 12.46 7.41
C MET A 45 -8.79 11.35 8.33
N LYS A 46 -7.52 10.94 8.22
CA LYS A 46 -6.87 10.16 9.27
C LYS A 46 -5.56 10.84 9.65
N SER A 47 -5.21 10.79 10.92
CA SER A 47 -3.85 11.06 11.39
C SER A 47 -2.91 10.04 10.74
N ILE A 48 -2.51 10.30 9.49
CA ILE A 48 -1.59 9.46 8.75
C ILE A 48 -0.21 9.78 9.33
N THR A 49 0.25 8.91 10.23
CA THR A 49 1.67 8.78 10.55
C THR A 49 2.42 8.66 9.22
N TYR A 50 3.55 9.35 9.07
CA TYR A 50 4.35 9.36 7.83
C TYR A 50 4.55 7.95 7.27
N VAL A 51 3.76 7.57 6.26
CA VAL A 51 3.98 6.36 5.48
C VAL A 51 4.05 6.81 4.02
N PRO A 52 5.24 6.79 3.40
CA PRO A 52 5.34 7.02 1.95
C PRO A 52 4.43 6.03 1.23
N LEU A 53 3.91 6.41 0.05
CA LEU A 53 3.25 5.43 -0.81
C LEU A 53 4.23 4.30 -1.05
N SER A 54 3.89 3.13 -0.53
CA SER A 54 4.78 1.98 -0.57
C SER A 54 4.62 1.21 -1.88
N ALA A 55 3.42 1.24 -2.47
CA ALA A 55 3.11 0.50 -3.68
C ALA A 55 1.95 1.11 -4.48
N LYS A 56 1.97 0.92 -5.82
CA LYS A 56 0.96 1.38 -6.77
C LYS A 56 0.71 0.33 -7.86
N TYR A 57 -0.54 -0.04 -8.10
CA TYR A 57 -0.92 -0.96 -9.18
C TYR A 57 -2.19 -0.51 -9.90
N GLU A 58 -2.21 -0.64 -11.23
CA GLU A 58 -3.43 -0.55 -12.01
C GLU A 58 -4.00 -1.95 -12.22
N TYR A 59 -5.26 -2.16 -11.85
CA TYR A 59 -5.94 -3.44 -11.96
C TYR A 59 -7.39 -3.21 -12.38
N ASN A 60 -7.80 -3.80 -13.51
CA ASN A 60 -9.14 -3.66 -14.10
C ASN A 60 -9.61 -2.19 -14.26
N GLY A 61 -8.72 -1.30 -14.70
CA GLY A 61 -9.02 0.12 -14.91
C GLY A 61 -9.18 0.94 -13.63
N LYS A 62 -8.90 0.33 -12.47
CA LYS A 62 -8.82 0.99 -11.17
C LYS A 62 -7.38 1.10 -10.72
N LEU A 63 -7.08 2.18 -10.03
CA LEU A 63 -5.80 2.41 -9.40
C LEU A 63 -5.89 2.02 -7.93
N PHE A 64 -4.99 1.13 -7.52
CA PHE A 64 -4.78 0.73 -6.13
C PHE A 64 -3.46 1.30 -5.63
N PHE A 65 -3.47 1.79 -4.39
CA PHE A 65 -2.26 2.31 -3.75
C PHE A 65 -2.26 2.08 -2.25
N ALA A 66 -1.06 1.84 -1.71
CA ALA A 66 -0.84 1.61 -0.28
C ALA A 66 -0.11 2.78 0.36
N THR A 67 -0.62 3.25 1.50
CA THR A 67 -0.02 4.29 2.36
C THR A 67 -0.06 3.86 3.84
N GLY A 68 0.09 2.56 4.08
CA GLY A 68 -0.26 1.91 5.34
C GLY A 68 -1.74 1.52 5.42
N ASN A 69 -2.63 2.14 4.62
CA ASN A 69 -3.94 1.59 4.30
C ASN A 69 -4.02 1.34 2.79
N LEU A 70 -4.91 0.47 2.35
CA LEU A 70 -5.18 0.21 0.93
C LEU A 70 -6.30 1.13 0.45
N TYR A 71 -6.04 1.84 -0.64
CA TYR A 71 -7.03 2.68 -1.31
C TYR A 71 -7.24 2.23 -2.75
N VAL A 72 -8.44 2.48 -3.25
CA VAL A 72 -8.84 2.26 -4.64
C VAL A 72 -9.49 3.52 -5.21
N THR A 73 -9.26 3.78 -6.49
CA THR A 73 -9.91 4.85 -7.25
C THR A 73 -9.97 4.46 -8.72
N ASP A 74 -11.13 4.54 -9.34
CA ASP A 74 -11.25 4.67 -10.80
C ASP A 74 -11.30 6.15 -11.17
N ASP A 75 -11.94 6.99 -10.37
CA ASP A 75 -12.01 8.45 -10.54
C ASP A 75 -11.20 9.19 -9.48
N ALA A 76 -10.35 10.13 -9.89
CA ALA A 76 -9.60 11.03 -9.00
C ALA A 76 -10.47 11.67 -7.92
N ASN A 77 -11.76 11.86 -8.22
CA ASN A 77 -12.72 12.42 -7.31
C ASN A 77 -13.33 11.44 -6.30
N GLU A 78 -13.07 10.15 -6.42
CA GLU A 78 -13.69 9.09 -5.63
C GLU A 78 -12.62 8.09 -5.19
N ILE A 79 -11.86 8.49 -4.17
CA ILE A 79 -10.96 7.59 -3.47
C ILE A 79 -11.75 6.87 -2.39
N ARG A 80 -11.64 5.55 -2.35
CA ARG A 80 -12.26 4.70 -1.34
C ARG A 80 -11.18 3.90 -0.63
N GLU A 81 -11.25 3.87 0.70
CA GLU A 81 -10.44 2.96 1.50
C GLU A 81 -11.00 1.53 1.36
N ILE A 82 -10.14 0.56 1.08
CA ILE A 82 -10.49 -0.85 1.12
C ILE A 82 -10.35 -1.33 2.56
N GLY A 83 -11.44 -1.89 3.09
CA GLY A 83 -11.49 -2.45 4.45
C GLY A 83 -10.71 -3.76 4.56
N LEU A 84 -9.38 -3.65 4.62
CA LEU A 84 -8.54 -4.65 5.29
C LEU A 84 -8.73 -4.50 6.82
N PRO A 85 -8.32 -5.48 7.65
CA PRO A 85 -8.48 -5.36 9.10
C PRO A 85 -7.93 -4.01 9.58
N LYS A 86 -8.73 -3.25 10.34
CA LYS A 86 -8.44 -1.84 10.69
C LYS A 86 -7.10 -1.62 11.40
N THR A 87 -6.55 -2.67 11.99
CA THR A 87 -5.29 -2.67 12.74
C THR A 87 -4.08 -3.01 11.88
N ALA A 88 -4.28 -3.54 10.67
CA ALA A 88 -3.22 -4.00 9.80
C ALA A 88 -2.71 -2.87 8.89
N THR A 89 -1.41 -2.62 8.96
CA THR A 89 -0.71 -1.70 8.04
C THR A 89 -0.43 -2.41 6.74
N VAL A 90 -0.77 -1.82 5.59
CA VAL A 90 -0.46 -2.32 4.26
C VAL A 90 0.93 -1.85 3.86
N TYR A 91 1.86 -2.79 3.78
CA TYR A 91 3.27 -2.54 3.49
C TYR A 91 3.55 -2.60 2.00
N ASP A 92 2.93 -3.52 1.26
CA ASP A 92 3.19 -3.67 -0.17
C ASP A 92 1.95 -4.18 -0.90
N LEU A 93 1.94 -3.95 -2.21
CA LEU A 93 1.00 -4.53 -3.15
C LEU A 93 1.78 -5.25 -4.24
N THR A 94 1.21 -6.31 -4.79
CA THR A 94 1.76 -6.92 -6.01
C THR A 94 0.68 -7.55 -6.85
N GLN A 95 0.91 -7.64 -8.16
CA GLN A 95 -0.02 -8.25 -9.08
C GLN A 95 0.60 -9.49 -9.72
N SER A 96 -0.11 -10.62 -9.64
CA SER A 96 0.33 -11.87 -10.26
C SER A 96 -0.89 -12.71 -10.65
N ASN A 97 -0.81 -13.41 -11.78
CA ASN A 97 -1.86 -14.34 -12.26
C ASN A 97 -3.29 -13.75 -12.32
N GLY A 98 -3.40 -12.45 -12.58
CA GLY A 98 -4.67 -11.72 -12.63
C GLY A 98 -5.34 -11.58 -11.26
N LYS A 99 -4.54 -11.47 -10.19
CA LYS A 99 -4.99 -11.07 -8.85
C LYS A 99 -4.09 -9.96 -8.34
N LEU A 100 -4.66 -9.10 -7.51
CA LEU A 100 -3.92 -8.14 -6.71
C LEU A 100 -3.75 -8.73 -5.30
N TYR A 101 -2.54 -8.64 -4.79
CA TYR A 101 -2.14 -9.10 -3.47
C TYR A 101 -1.77 -7.89 -2.62
N ALA A 102 -2.08 -7.97 -1.33
CA ALA A 102 -1.67 -7.00 -0.33
C ALA A 102 -0.89 -7.69 0.79
N LEU A 103 0.26 -7.14 1.11
CA LEU A 103 1.08 -7.52 2.25
C LEU A 103 0.75 -6.62 3.42
N CYS A 104 0.35 -7.22 4.52
CA CYS A 104 -0.06 -6.51 5.71
C CYS A 104 0.79 -6.91 6.92
N GLY A 105 1.01 -5.98 7.84
CA GLY A 105 1.66 -6.21 9.11
C GLY A 105 0.90 -5.51 10.24
N GLU A 106 0.69 -6.21 11.34
CA GLU A 106 -0.03 -5.72 12.52
C GLU A 106 0.84 -5.96 13.77
N PRO A 107 1.37 -4.89 14.41
CA PRO A 107 2.12 -5.03 15.65
C PRO A 107 1.30 -5.70 16.75
N GLN A 108 1.93 -6.57 17.52
CA GLN A 108 1.34 -7.28 18.64
C GLN A 108 1.86 -6.73 19.97
N GLU A 109 1.15 -7.01 21.06
CA GLU A 109 1.53 -6.54 22.41
C GLU A 109 2.87 -7.14 22.90
N ASP A 110 3.24 -8.32 22.42
CA ASP A 110 4.48 -9.01 22.76
C ASP A 110 5.71 -8.52 21.97
N GLY A 111 5.52 -7.52 21.11
CA GLY A 111 6.58 -6.97 20.25
C GLY A 111 6.74 -7.69 18.92
N THR A 112 6.04 -8.80 18.68
CA THR A 112 6.01 -9.44 17.36
C THR A 112 5.10 -8.68 16.39
N VAL A 113 5.18 -9.01 15.11
CA VAL A 113 4.33 -8.49 14.05
C VAL A 113 3.59 -9.66 13.41
N ARG A 114 2.26 -9.56 13.35
CA ARG A 114 1.44 -10.47 12.55
C ARG A 114 1.55 -10.07 11.09
N VAL A 115 2.29 -10.87 10.31
CA VAL A 115 2.45 -10.70 8.87
C VAL A 115 1.36 -11.51 8.17
N SER A 116 0.61 -10.87 7.26
CA SER A 116 -0.47 -11.53 6.52
C SER A 116 -0.47 -11.15 5.05
N VAL A 117 -0.85 -12.10 4.19
CA VAL A 117 -1.03 -11.87 2.76
C VAL A 117 -2.49 -12.00 2.41
N TRP A 118 -3.01 -10.98 1.74
CA TRP A 118 -4.38 -10.90 1.28
C TRP A 118 -4.42 -10.90 -0.23
N ALA A 119 -5.45 -11.49 -0.82
CA ALA A 119 -5.67 -11.43 -2.26
C ALA A 119 -7.10 -11.03 -2.58
N ASN A 120 -7.28 -10.24 -3.63
CA ASN A 120 -8.60 -10.02 -4.17
C ASN A 120 -9.08 -11.21 -5.01
N SER A 121 -10.39 -11.27 -5.22
CA SER A 121 -10.98 -12.23 -6.15
C SER A 121 -11.14 -11.59 -7.54
N LYS A 122 -10.97 -12.39 -8.61
CA LYS A 122 -11.17 -11.93 -10.01
C LYS A 122 -12.56 -11.37 -10.30
N LYS A 123 -13.55 -11.65 -9.44
CA LYS A 123 -14.95 -11.24 -9.60
C LYS A 123 -15.32 -10.02 -8.76
N LYS A 124 -14.49 -9.65 -7.78
CA LYS A 124 -14.70 -8.54 -6.86
C LYS A 124 -13.34 -7.94 -6.52
N ASP A 125 -12.92 -7.00 -7.35
CA ASP A 125 -11.57 -6.40 -7.31
C ASP A 125 -11.23 -5.74 -5.98
N GLU A 126 -12.27 -5.32 -5.23
CA GLU A 126 -12.18 -4.60 -3.96
C GLU A 126 -12.38 -5.52 -2.74
N ALA A 127 -12.76 -6.78 -2.96
CA ALA A 127 -12.96 -7.75 -1.90
C ALA A 127 -11.70 -8.59 -1.71
N PHE A 128 -10.93 -8.25 -0.69
CA PHE A 128 -9.75 -8.99 -0.28
C PHE A 128 -10.11 -10.06 0.75
N SER A 129 -9.40 -11.18 0.69
CA SER A 129 -9.48 -12.23 1.70
C SER A 129 -8.07 -12.66 2.09
N GLU A 130 -7.88 -12.93 3.38
CA GLU A 130 -6.61 -13.43 3.89
C GLU A 130 -6.32 -14.80 3.30
N LEU A 131 -5.13 -14.98 2.74
CA LEU A 131 -4.65 -16.28 2.29
C LEU A 131 -4.00 -17.02 3.46
N PHE A 132 -3.08 -16.36 4.15
CA PHE A 132 -2.37 -16.89 5.30
C PHE A 132 -1.77 -15.75 6.14
N TYR A 133 -1.33 -16.10 7.35
CA TYR A 133 -0.58 -15.24 8.24
C TYR A 133 0.45 -16.04 9.06
N PHE A 134 1.41 -15.33 9.64
CA PHE A 134 2.36 -15.83 10.61
C PHE A 134 2.82 -14.67 11.53
N PHE A 135 3.44 -15.01 12.65
CA PHE A 135 4.04 -14.03 13.56
C PHE A 135 5.55 -13.99 13.34
N TYR A 136 6.13 -12.79 13.38
CA TYR A 136 7.56 -12.60 13.21
C TYR A 136 8.06 -11.38 13.99
N ASP A 137 9.33 -11.36 14.38
CA ASP A 137 9.89 -10.27 15.19
C ASP A 137 10.13 -8.99 14.38
N ILE A 138 10.18 -9.11 13.05
CA ILE A 138 10.55 -8.03 12.12
C ILE A 138 9.36 -7.73 11.18
N PRO A 139 9.02 -6.45 10.94
CA PRO A 139 7.93 -6.09 10.06
C PRO A 139 8.21 -6.46 8.60
N PRO A 140 7.14 -6.66 7.81
CA PRO A 140 7.27 -6.89 6.39
C PRO A 140 7.58 -5.60 5.64
N LEU A 141 8.20 -5.74 4.47
CA LEU A 141 8.60 -4.61 3.63
C LEU A 141 8.19 -4.78 2.17
N SER A 142 8.27 -5.99 1.62
CA SER A 142 7.98 -6.24 0.20
C SER A 142 7.41 -7.63 -0.05
N LEU A 143 6.67 -7.77 -1.14
CA LEU A 143 6.04 -9.01 -1.57
C LEU A 143 6.25 -9.27 -3.06
N ALA A 144 6.71 -10.48 -3.38
CA ALA A 144 6.66 -11.03 -4.72
C ALA A 144 5.90 -12.36 -4.73
N VAL A 145 5.19 -12.64 -5.83
CA VAL A 145 4.35 -13.83 -5.98
C VAL A 145 4.59 -14.50 -7.32
N ASP A 146 4.98 -15.78 -7.28
CA ASP A 146 5.04 -16.66 -8.44
C ASP A 146 4.12 -17.87 -8.24
N ARG A 147 3.02 -17.91 -8.98
CA ARG A 147 1.99 -18.97 -8.89
C ARG A 147 1.44 -19.14 -7.47
N LYS A 148 1.95 -20.14 -6.74
CA LYS A 148 1.57 -20.50 -5.37
C LYS A 148 2.68 -20.19 -4.34
N THR A 149 3.75 -19.57 -4.80
CA THR A 149 4.94 -19.26 -4.04
C THR A 149 4.97 -17.77 -3.72
N PHE A 150 5.21 -17.45 -2.45
CA PHE A 150 5.27 -16.10 -1.92
C PHE A 150 6.67 -15.85 -1.38
N PHE A 151 7.25 -14.71 -1.77
CA PHE A 151 8.52 -14.21 -1.28
C PHE A 151 8.25 -12.93 -0.52
N ILE A 152 8.52 -12.95 0.79
CA ILE A 152 8.25 -11.82 1.67
C ILE A 152 9.57 -11.28 2.17
N GLY A 153 9.91 -10.05 1.77
CA GLY A 153 11.03 -9.32 2.34
C GLY A 153 10.64 -8.73 3.69
N LEU A 154 11.40 -9.04 4.73
CA LEU A 154 11.27 -8.49 6.09
C LEU A 154 12.53 -7.69 6.42
N SER A 155 12.40 -6.55 7.08
CA SER A 155 13.55 -5.76 7.53
C SER A 155 13.15 -4.82 8.66
N ASP A 156 14.04 -4.67 9.64
CA ASP A 156 13.91 -3.60 10.63
C ASP A 156 14.44 -2.31 10.02
N THR A 157 13.55 -1.38 9.68
CA THR A 157 13.90 -0.10 9.08
C THR A 157 14.39 0.93 10.09
N HIS A 158 14.42 0.62 11.39
CA HIS A 158 14.90 1.54 12.43
C HIS A 158 16.43 1.64 12.48
N ALA A 159 17.14 0.68 11.90
CA ALA A 159 18.60 0.69 11.80
C ALA A 159 19.04 0.63 10.33
N GLU A 160 19.13 1.80 9.67
CA GLU A 160 19.50 1.95 8.24
C GLU A 160 20.84 1.28 7.85
N ASN A 161 21.64 0.84 8.82
CA ASN A 161 22.96 0.23 8.63
C ASN A 161 23.06 -1.25 9.06
N GLU A 162 21.97 -1.84 9.56
CA GLU A 162 21.98 -3.26 9.92
C GLU A 162 21.55 -4.13 8.73
N LYS A 163 22.39 -5.10 8.37
CA LYS A 163 22.08 -6.13 7.35
C LYS A 163 21.07 -7.15 7.89
N ASN A 164 19.97 -6.70 8.48
CA ASN A 164 18.99 -7.54 9.18
C ASN A 164 17.75 -7.84 8.31
N GLY A 165 17.89 -7.69 6.99
CA GLY A 165 16.86 -8.07 6.04
C GLY A 165 16.85 -9.58 5.79
N MET A 166 15.66 -10.16 5.67
CA MET A 166 15.50 -11.55 5.24
C MET A 166 14.38 -11.72 4.22
N ILE A 167 14.45 -12.81 3.47
CA ILE A 167 13.41 -13.21 2.53
C ILE A 167 12.83 -14.53 3.03
N LEU A 168 11.55 -14.51 3.40
CA LEU A 168 10.81 -15.72 3.68
C LEU A 168 10.19 -16.27 2.40
N HIS A 169 10.36 -17.58 2.22
CA HIS A 169 9.77 -18.35 1.13
C HIS A 169 8.62 -19.19 1.68
N ILE A 170 7.41 -19.00 1.13
CA ILE A 170 6.20 -19.70 1.56
C ILE A 170 5.52 -20.34 0.36
N GLU A 171 5.32 -21.65 0.43
CA GLU A 171 4.49 -22.40 -0.53
C GLU A 171 3.08 -22.56 0.01
N TYR A 172 2.11 -21.97 -0.68
CA TYR A 172 0.70 -22.01 -0.30
C TYR A 172 -0.01 -23.17 -1.01
N LYS A 173 -0.55 -24.13 -0.25
CA LYS A 173 -1.21 -25.33 -0.80
C LYS A 173 -2.62 -25.07 -1.29
#